data_AF-V6M8D3-F1
#
_entry.id   AF-V6M8D3-F1
#
_cell.length_a   1.000
_cell.length_b   1.000
_cell.length_c   1.000
_cell.angle_alpha   90.00
_cell.angle_beta   90.00
_cell.angle_gamma   90.00
#
_symmetry.space_group_name_H-M   'P 1'
#
loop_
_entity.id
_entity.type
_entity.pdbx_description
1 polymer ?
#
loop_
_entity_poly.entity_id
_entity_poly.type
_entity_poly.pdbx_seq_one_letter_code
_entity_poly.pdbx_strand_id
1 'polypeptide(L)'
;MLHSSEVPQADILSDVIRTVSFVQQHRGANYAMIARHIGKGERQGRYYRHAAELLGLINNHQNYAWILPDGEHFLGLNPQEQMDYLRQRVQGIKVFELAEQLIRSNPGCSEEDIEQMLIDEGITISTGDRRTSTIVSWMVDLNIIRLTGESLYIR
;
A
#
# COMPACT_ATOMS: atom_id res chain seq x y z
N MET A 1 -14.07 4.38 -11.99
CA MET A 1 -14.53 4.39 -10.59
C MET A 1 -13.80 3.33 -9.79
N LEU A 2 -13.21 3.73 -8.67
CA LEU A 2 -12.50 2.93 -7.69
C LEU A 2 -13.40 2.62 -6.49
N HIS A 3 -13.24 1.45 -5.91
CA HIS A 3 -13.80 1.10 -4.61
C HIS A 3 -12.80 1.43 -3.49
N SER A 4 -13.28 1.81 -2.31
CA SER A 4 -12.39 2.11 -1.17
C SER A 4 -11.52 0.91 -0.76
N SER A 5 -11.97 -0.32 -1.01
CA SER A 5 -11.17 -1.53 -0.79
C SER A 5 -10.02 -1.69 -1.77
N GLU A 6 -9.99 -1.01 -2.91
CA GLU A 6 -8.91 -1.12 -3.91
C GLU A 6 -7.76 -0.13 -3.64
N VAL A 7 -7.96 0.80 -2.72
CA VAL A 7 -6.94 1.75 -2.30
C VAL A 7 -6.37 1.28 -0.96
N PRO A 8 -5.06 1.36 -0.69
CA PRO A 8 -4.49 1.06 0.63
C PRO A 8 -4.65 2.25 1.60
N GLN A 9 -4.57 2.00 2.92
CA GLN A 9 -4.57 3.04 3.97
C GLN A 9 -3.42 2.85 4.97
N ALA A 10 -2.50 1.95 4.65
CA ALA A 10 -1.35 1.59 5.46
C ALA A 10 -0.15 2.34 4.89
N ASP A 11 0.10 3.53 5.43
CA ASP A 11 1.11 4.49 4.98
C ASP A 11 2.56 3.97 5.00
N ILE A 12 2.94 3.15 5.99
CA ILE A 12 4.32 2.72 6.17
C ILE A 12 4.57 1.37 5.49
N LEU A 13 5.23 1.35 4.33
CA LEU A 13 5.44 0.12 3.56
C LEU A 13 6.21 -0.96 4.35
N SER A 14 7.19 -0.57 5.17
CA SER A 14 7.96 -1.51 6.01
C SER A 14 7.09 -2.25 7.05
N ASP A 15 6.02 -1.61 7.55
CA ASP A 15 5.07 -2.27 8.46
C ASP A 15 4.14 -3.24 7.72
N VAL A 16 3.92 -3.05 6.41
CA VAL A 16 3.24 -4.04 5.56
C VAL A 16 4.12 -5.29 5.41
N ILE A 17 5.41 -5.13 5.16
CA ILE A 17 6.38 -6.24 5.09
C ILE A 17 6.43 -7.00 6.41
N ARG A 18 6.51 -6.28 7.54
CA ARG A 18 6.44 -6.88 8.89
C ARG A 18 5.14 -7.66 9.11
N THR A 19 4.02 -7.15 8.59
CA THR A 19 2.73 -7.85 8.64
C THR A 19 2.78 -9.18 7.88
N VAL A 20 3.35 -9.21 6.67
CA VAL A 20 3.49 -10.45 5.87
C VAL A 20 4.36 -11.47 6.61
N SER A 21 5.52 -11.04 7.13
CA SER A 21 6.42 -11.89 7.93
C SER A 21 5.72 -12.45 9.18
N PHE A 22 4.96 -11.61 9.90
CA PHE A 22 4.22 -12.05 11.07
C PHE A 22 3.15 -13.10 10.72
N VAL A 23 2.42 -12.91 9.62
CA VAL A 23 1.39 -13.86 9.15
C VAL A 23 2.02 -15.20 8.70
N GLN A 24 3.21 -15.19 8.11
CA GLN A 24 3.96 -16.43 7.80
C GLN A 24 4.22 -17.25 9.06
N GLN A 25 4.68 -16.58 10.13
CA GLN A 25 5.04 -17.22 11.40
C GLN A 25 3.81 -17.60 12.24
N HIS A 26 2.69 -16.90 12.06
CA HIS A 26 1.48 -17.03 12.86
C HIS A 26 0.26 -17.21 11.95
N ARG A 27 0.12 -18.41 11.38
CA ARG A 27 -1.05 -18.76 10.56
C ARG A 27 -2.34 -18.53 11.37
N GLY A 28 -3.28 -17.79 10.78
CA GLY A 28 -4.50 -17.36 11.48
C GLY A 28 -4.31 -16.11 12.34
N ALA A 29 -3.27 -15.31 12.10
CA ALA A 29 -3.16 -14.00 12.74
C ALA A 29 -4.35 -13.11 12.38
N ASN A 30 -4.96 -12.49 13.40
CA ASN A 30 -6.04 -11.52 13.21
C ASN A 30 -5.53 -10.08 13.25
N TYR A 31 -6.39 -9.10 12.93
CA TYR A 31 -5.97 -7.70 12.90
C TYR A 31 -5.40 -7.20 14.23
N ALA A 32 -5.88 -7.70 15.38
CA ALA A 32 -5.44 -7.23 16.69
C ALA A 32 -4.03 -7.74 17.00
N MET A 33 -3.75 -9.00 16.64
CA MET A 33 -2.41 -9.57 16.72
C MET A 33 -1.43 -8.83 15.81
N ILE A 34 -1.83 -8.57 14.56
CA ILE A 34 -1.04 -7.80 13.59
C ILE A 34 -0.76 -6.39 14.14
N ALA A 35 -1.79 -5.68 14.59
CA ALA A 35 -1.66 -4.34 15.16
C ALA A 35 -0.66 -4.31 16.33
N ARG A 36 -0.76 -5.25 17.27
CA ARG A 36 0.17 -5.38 18.39
C ARG A 36 1.60 -5.65 17.89
N HIS A 37 1.77 -6.53 16.91
CA HIS A 37 3.09 -6.84 16.36
C HIS A 37 3.76 -5.62 15.71
N ILE A 38 3.01 -4.84 14.93
CA ILE A 38 3.53 -3.62 14.28
C ILE A 38 3.52 -2.38 15.18
N GLY A 39 3.10 -2.51 16.45
CA GLY A 39 3.11 -1.42 17.43
C GLY A 39 2.04 -0.35 17.18
N LYS A 40 0.90 -0.70 16.57
CA LYS A 40 -0.20 0.23 16.23
C LYS A 40 -1.50 -0.17 16.92
N GLY A 41 -2.48 0.75 16.89
CA GLY A 41 -3.83 0.48 17.39
C GLY A 41 -4.59 -0.53 16.52
N GLU A 42 -5.58 -1.22 17.08
CA GLU A 42 -6.31 -2.33 16.41
C GLU A 42 -6.86 -2.00 15.02
N ARG A 43 -7.36 -0.78 14.82
CA ARG A 43 -7.86 -0.32 13.52
C ARG A 43 -6.78 -0.38 12.44
N GLN A 44 -5.54 -0.02 12.80
CA GLN A 44 -4.41 -0.06 11.88
C GLN A 44 -4.07 -1.49 11.47
N GLY A 45 -4.19 -2.47 12.37
CA GLY A 45 -3.99 -3.87 11.99
C GLY A 45 -4.90 -4.33 10.84
N ARG A 46 -6.12 -3.77 10.72
CA ARG A 46 -7.00 -4.05 9.58
C ARG A 46 -6.44 -3.47 8.28
N TYR A 47 -5.94 -2.24 8.32
CA TYR A 47 -5.38 -1.56 7.15
C TYR A 47 -4.10 -2.22 6.67
N TYR A 48 -3.21 -2.61 7.58
CA TYR A 48 -1.95 -3.26 7.23
C TYR A 48 -2.14 -4.69 6.73
N ARG A 49 -3.10 -5.44 7.30
CA ARG A 49 -3.52 -6.72 6.72
C ARG A 49 -4.09 -6.54 5.32
N HIS A 50 -5.03 -5.61 5.16
CA HIS A 50 -5.67 -5.34 3.87
C HIS A 50 -4.66 -4.90 2.81
N ALA A 51 -3.67 -4.09 3.16
CA ALA A 51 -2.57 -3.70 2.28
C ALA A 51 -1.75 -4.92 1.80
N ALA A 52 -1.42 -5.84 2.71
CA ALA A 52 -0.74 -7.08 2.34
C ALA A 52 -1.62 -8.01 1.47
N GLU A 53 -2.94 -8.01 1.68
CA GLU A 53 -3.92 -8.69 0.82
C GLU A 53 -3.93 -8.08 -0.60
N LEU A 54 -3.95 -6.75 -0.73
CA LEU A 54 -3.92 -6.04 -2.02
C LEU A 54 -2.66 -6.33 -2.82
N LEU A 55 -1.51 -6.49 -2.15
CA LEU A 55 -0.26 -6.89 -2.81
C LEU A 55 -0.26 -8.38 -3.19
N GLY A 56 -1.28 -9.15 -2.82
CA GLY A 56 -1.40 -10.59 -3.05
C GLY A 56 -0.37 -11.42 -2.29
N LEU A 57 0.17 -10.89 -1.18
CA LEU A 57 1.18 -11.58 -0.37
C LEU A 57 0.53 -12.46 0.71
N ILE A 58 -0.66 -12.08 1.15
CA ILE A 58 -1.47 -12.86 2.10
C ILE A 58 -2.90 -12.96 1.58
N ASN A 59 -3.66 -13.87 2.17
CA ASN A 59 -5.10 -13.93 2.04
C ASN A 59 -5.73 -13.89 3.44
N ASN A 60 -7.00 -13.51 3.51
CA ASN A 60 -7.72 -13.43 4.77
C ASN A 60 -9.18 -13.79 4.58
N HIS A 61 -9.72 -14.49 5.58
CA HIS A 61 -11.12 -14.83 5.65
C HIS A 61 -11.61 -14.68 7.08
N GLN A 62 -12.74 -14.01 7.25
CA GLN A 62 -13.36 -13.78 8.57
C GLN A 62 -12.37 -13.27 9.63
N ASN A 63 -11.47 -12.35 9.24
CA ASN A 63 -10.44 -11.75 10.11
C ASN A 63 -9.22 -12.63 10.41
N TYR A 64 -9.06 -13.79 9.79
CA TYR A 64 -7.90 -14.65 9.97
C TYR A 64 -7.06 -14.65 8.70
N ALA A 65 -5.78 -14.29 8.82
CA ALA A 65 -4.86 -14.20 7.70
C ALA A 65 -3.94 -15.42 7.58
N TRP A 66 -3.53 -15.73 6.35
CA TRP A 66 -2.49 -16.71 6.05
C TRP A 66 -1.69 -16.27 4.83
N ILE A 67 -0.44 -16.73 4.76
CA ILE A 67 0.45 -16.38 3.66
C ILE A 67 0.04 -17.08 2.37
N LEU A 68 0.27 -16.40 1.23
CA LEU A 68 0.12 -16.96 -0.12
C LEU A 68 1.49 -17.41 -0.66
N PRO A 69 1.55 -18.26 -1.71
CA PRO A 69 2.81 -18.64 -2.35
C PRO A 69 3.66 -17.42 -2.78
N ASP A 70 3.02 -16.38 -3.33
CA ASP A 70 3.68 -15.11 -3.68
C ASP A 70 4.31 -14.43 -2.44
N GLY A 71 3.64 -14.50 -1.28
CA GLY A 71 4.17 -13.99 -0.02
C GLY A 71 5.37 -14.77 0.49
N GLU A 72 5.35 -16.11 0.39
CA GLU A 72 6.49 -16.95 0.77
C GLU A 72 7.69 -16.69 -0.13
N HIS A 73 7.46 -16.60 -1.45
CA HIS A 73 8.49 -16.24 -2.41
C HIS A 73 9.10 -14.87 -2.07
N PHE A 74 8.25 -13.85 -1.88
CA PHE A 74 8.66 -12.49 -1.52
C PHE A 74 9.56 -12.48 -0.27
N LEU A 75 9.20 -13.20 0.79
CA LEU A 75 10.00 -13.25 2.02
C LEU A 75 11.34 -13.99 1.85
N GLY A 76 11.48 -14.82 0.82
CA GLY A 76 12.74 -15.49 0.47
C GLY A 76 13.70 -14.66 -0.38
N LEU A 77 13.23 -13.54 -0.95
CA LEU A 77 14.05 -12.62 -1.74
C LEU A 77 15.01 -11.83 -0.85
N ASN A 78 16.14 -11.39 -1.41
CA ASN A 78 17.00 -10.44 -0.72
C ASN A 78 16.36 -9.04 -0.66
N PRO A 79 16.82 -8.11 0.20
CA PRO A 79 16.16 -6.82 0.40
C PRO A 79 15.97 -5.98 -0.87
N GLN A 80 16.93 -6.01 -1.81
CA GLN A 80 16.81 -5.26 -3.06
C GLN A 80 15.75 -5.88 -3.98
N GLU A 81 15.78 -7.20 -4.13
CA GLU A 81 14.79 -7.96 -4.89
C GLU A 81 13.37 -7.80 -4.30
N GLN A 82 13.25 -7.71 -2.98
CA GLN A 82 11.98 -7.41 -2.31
C GLN A 82 11.42 -6.06 -2.74
N MET A 83 12.26 -5.02 -2.80
CA MET A 83 11.81 -3.69 -3.24
C MET A 83 11.39 -3.70 -4.70
N ASP A 84 12.14 -4.38 -5.57
CA ASP A 84 11.79 -4.49 -6.98
C ASP A 84 10.50 -5.30 -7.18
N TYR A 85 10.30 -6.37 -6.41
CA TYR A 85 9.06 -7.14 -6.40
C TYR A 85 7.87 -6.29 -5.94
N LEU A 86 8.01 -5.57 -4.82
CA LEU A 86 6.95 -4.67 -4.33
C LEU A 86 6.64 -3.56 -5.32
N ARG A 87 7.66 -2.98 -5.98
CA ARG A 87 7.45 -1.97 -7.02
C ARG A 87 6.53 -2.50 -8.12
N GLN A 88 6.82 -3.70 -8.64
CA GLN A 88 5.99 -4.33 -9.67
C GLN A 88 4.55 -4.59 -9.18
N ARG A 89 4.39 -5.09 -7.95
CA ARG A 89 3.05 -5.36 -7.38
C ARG A 89 2.25 -4.08 -7.16
N VAL A 90 2.89 -3.03 -6.63
CA VAL A 90 2.25 -1.71 -6.43
C VAL A 90 1.84 -1.09 -7.75
N GLN A 91 2.70 -1.13 -8.77
CA GLN A 91 2.37 -0.62 -10.10
C GLN A 91 1.24 -1.42 -10.78
N GLY A 92 1.02 -2.67 -10.41
CA GLY A 92 -0.13 -3.46 -10.89
C GLY A 92 -1.47 -3.14 -10.21
N ILE A 93 -1.48 -2.29 -9.18
CA ILE A 93 -2.71 -1.85 -8.52
C ILE A 93 -3.22 -0.58 -9.21
N LYS A 94 -4.46 -0.63 -9.71
CA LYS A 94 -5.09 0.43 -10.51
C LYS A 94 -4.93 1.86 -9.96
N VAL A 95 -5.04 2.06 -8.64
CA VAL A 95 -4.92 3.41 -8.05
C VAL A 95 -3.51 3.99 -8.22
N PHE A 96 -2.48 3.15 -8.18
CA PHE A 96 -1.11 3.57 -8.41
C PHE A 96 -0.82 3.80 -9.89
N GLU A 97 -1.41 3.00 -10.80
CA GLU A 97 -1.36 3.27 -12.25
C GLU A 97 -1.95 4.65 -12.57
N LEU A 98 -3.11 4.98 -11.99
CA LEU A 98 -3.77 6.27 -12.18
C LEU A 98 -2.93 7.43 -11.62
N ALA A 99 -2.37 7.27 -10.42
CA ALA A 99 -1.46 8.25 -9.83
C ALA A 99 -0.21 8.46 -10.71
N GLU A 100 0.41 7.37 -11.18
CA GLU A 100 1.58 7.44 -12.07
C GLU A 100 1.23 8.15 -13.38
N GLN A 101 0.08 7.82 -13.99
CA GLN A 101 -0.39 8.47 -15.21
C GLN A 101 -0.62 9.97 -15.01
N LEU A 102 -1.24 10.38 -13.90
CA LEU A 102 -1.44 11.79 -13.55
C LEU A 102 -0.10 12.51 -13.49
N ILE A 103 0.86 12.01 -12.71
CA ILE A 103 2.18 12.62 -12.52
C ILE A 103 2.97 12.67 -13.84
N ARG A 104 2.85 11.65 -14.70
CA ARG A 104 3.46 11.66 -16.05
C ARG A 104 2.85 12.74 -16.94
N SER A 105 1.53 12.91 -16.90
CA SER A 105 0.81 13.87 -17.73
C SER A 105 0.92 15.32 -17.23
N ASN A 106 1.12 15.50 -15.93
CA ASN A 106 1.27 16.79 -15.28
C ASN A 106 2.47 16.79 -14.30
N PRO A 107 3.71 16.78 -14.81
CA PRO A 107 4.89 16.77 -13.95
C PRO A 107 4.95 18.00 -13.04
N GLY A 108 5.14 17.77 -11.74
CA GLY A 108 5.12 18.82 -10.73
C GLY A 108 3.77 19.04 -10.05
N CYS A 109 2.77 18.19 -10.34
CA CYS A 109 1.51 18.14 -9.58
C CYS A 109 1.75 17.88 -8.08
N SER A 110 0.75 18.22 -7.29
CA SER A 110 0.76 18.15 -5.83
C SER A 110 0.03 16.92 -5.30
N GLU A 111 0.09 16.70 -3.99
CA GLU A 111 -0.76 15.70 -3.33
C GLU A 111 -2.26 16.04 -3.45
N GLU A 112 -2.62 17.33 -3.49
CA GLU A 112 -4.02 17.77 -3.68
C GLU A 112 -4.56 17.32 -5.04
N ASP A 113 -3.73 17.30 -6.08
CA ASP A 113 -4.12 16.79 -7.40
C ASP A 113 -4.39 15.28 -7.36
N ILE A 114 -3.61 14.52 -6.57
CA ILE A 114 -3.82 13.09 -6.35
C ILE A 114 -5.11 12.87 -5.56
N GLU A 115 -5.37 13.67 -4.52
CA GLU A 115 -6.62 13.59 -3.76
C GLU A 115 -7.83 13.88 -4.65
N GLN A 116 -7.77 14.92 -5.48
CA GLN A 116 -8.84 15.25 -6.42
C GLN A 116 -9.07 14.11 -7.42
N MET A 117 -8.01 13.49 -7.94
CA MET A 117 -8.12 12.30 -8.80
C MET A 117 -8.85 11.15 -8.09
N LEU A 118 -8.55 10.89 -6.81
CA LEU A 118 -9.25 9.86 -6.04
C LEU A 118 -10.75 10.18 -5.88
N ILE A 119 -11.08 11.46 -5.63
CA ILE A 119 -12.46 11.92 -5.50
C ILE A 119 -13.23 11.75 -6.82
N ASP A 120 -12.61 12.13 -7.93
CA ASP A 120 -13.19 12.00 -9.27
C ASP A 120 -13.40 10.52 -9.64
N GLU A 121 -12.53 9.64 -9.17
CA GLU A 121 -12.68 8.19 -9.27
C GLU A 121 -13.66 7.57 -8.26
N GLY A 122 -14.32 8.38 -7.42
CA GLY A 122 -15.41 7.94 -6.53
C GLY A 122 -15.00 7.61 -5.09
N ILE A 123 -13.78 7.92 -4.68
CA ILE A 123 -13.38 7.86 -3.26
C ILE A 123 -13.99 9.05 -2.52
N THR A 124 -14.56 8.81 -1.35
CA THR A 124 -15.17 9.88 -0.55
C THR A 124 -14.12 10.89 -0.07
N ILE A 125 -14.45 12.18 -0.08
CA ILE A 125 -13.60 13.30 0.38
C ILE A 125 -12.96 13.02 1.74
N SER A 126 -13.73 12.59 2.74
CA SER A 126 -13.21 12.32 4.11
C SER A 126 -12.14 11.22 4.19
N THR A 127 -11.98 10.44 3.11
CA THR A 127 -11.00 9.36 2.99
C THR A 127 -9.88 9.73 2.00
N GLY A 128 -10.03 10.78 1.17
CA GLY A 128 -9.07 11.20 0.14
C GLY A 128 -7.67 11.44 0.71
N ASP A 129 -7.53 12.45 1.56
CA ASP A 129 -6.29 12.82 2.26
C ASP A 129 -5.46 11.63 2.79
N ARG A 130 -6.04 10.77 3.65
CA ARG A 130 -5.31 9.63 4.22
C ARG A 130 -4.84 8.61 3.17
N ARG A 131 -5.61 8.44 2.09
CA ARG A 131 -5.28 7.52 1.00
C ARG A 131 -4.20 8.12 0.11
N THR A 132 -4.30 9.41 -0.18
CA THR A 132 -3.28 10.19 -0.89
C THR A 132 -1.92 10.03 -0.21
N SER A 133 -1.85 10.29 1.09
CA SER A 133 -0.62 10.15 1.86
C SER A 133 -0.04 8.72 1.77
N THR A 134 -0.91 7.70 1.80
CA THR A 134 -0.47 6.30 1.61
C THR A 134 0.11 6.05 0.22
N ILE A 135 -0.57 6.51 -0.84
CA ILE A 135 -0.13 6.33 -2.22
C ILE A 135 1.22 7.01 -2.45
N VAL A 136 1.33 8.28 -2.06
CA VAL A 136 2.55 9.07 -2.24
C VAL A 136 3.70 8.47 -1.45
N SER A 137 3.48 8.09 -0.18
CA SER A 137 4.51 7.47 0.67
C SER A 137 5.05 6.19 0.02
N TRP A 138 4.18 5.30 -0.47
CA TRP A 138 4.62 4.05 -1.11
C TRP A 138 5.38 4.30 -2.40
N MET A 139 4.90 5.23 -3.24
CA MET A 139 5.58 5.54 -4.50
C MET A 139 6.96 6.18 -4.27
N VAL A 140 7.13 6.96 -3.20
CA VAL A 140 8.43 7.50 -2.78
C VAL A 140 9.33 6.40 -2.22
N ASP A 141 8.83 5.59 -1.28
CA ASP A 141 9.58 4.48 -0.67
C ASP A 141 10.09 3.48 -1.72
N LEU A 142 9.29 3.23 -2.76
CA LEU A 142 9.62 2.35 -3.87
C LEU A 142 10.42 3.02 -4.98
N ASN A 143 10.78 4.30 -4.83
CA ASN A 143 11.51 5.09 -5.80
C ASN A 143 10.83 5.11 -7.20
N ILE A 144 9.50 5.09 -7.23
CA ILE A 144 8.67 5.30 -8.44
C ILE A 144 8.59 6.80 -8.74
N ILE A 145 8.48 7.61 -7.68
CA ILE A 145 8.44 9.07 -7.77
C ILE A 145 9.47 9.71 -6.84
N ARG A 146 9.65 11.01 -7.01
CA ARG A 146 10.35 11.90 -6.07
C ARG A 146 9.48 13.09 -5.74
N LEU A 147 9.55 13.51 -4.48
CA LEU A 147 8.99 14.76 -3.98
C LEU A 147 10.07 15.85 -4.02
N THR A 148 9.75 17.03 -4.54
CA THR A 148 10.64 18.22 -4.52
C THR A 148 9.82 19.42 -4.06
N GLY A 149 9.96 19.79 -2.78
CA GLY A 149 8.99 20.67 -2.14
C GLY A 149 7.65 19.96 -2.02
N GLU A 150 6.60 20.53 -2.60
CA GLU A 150 5.25 19.94 -2.66
C GLU A 150 4.96 19.29 -4.03
N SER A 151 5.93 19.31 -4.95
CA SER A 151 5.77 18.84 -6.32
C SER A 151 6.26 17.42 -6.52
N LEU A 152 5.44 16.60 -7.20
CA LEU A 152 5.68 15.20 -7.50
C LEU A 152 6.23 15.02 -8.92
N TYR A 153 7.23 14.14 -9.07
CA TYR A 153 7.84 13.80 -10.35
C TYR A 153 8.12 12.30 -10.43
N ILE A 154 7.92 11.70 -11.61
CA ILE A 154 8.40 10.35 -11.88
C ILE A 154 9.93 10.28 -11.78
N ARG A 155 10.44 9.14 -11.30
CA ARG A 155 11.87 8.81 -11.26
C ARG A 155 12.40 8.24 -12.58
#